data_AF-A0A1Y2IW41-F1
#
_entry.id   AF-A0A1Y2IW41-F1
#
_cell.length_a   1.000
_cell.length_b   1.000
_cell.length_c   1.000
_cell.angle_alpha   90.00
_cell.angle_beta   90.00
_cell.angle_gamma   90.00
#
_symmetry.space_group_name_H-M   'P 1'
#
loop_
_entity.id
_entity.type
_entity.pdbx_description
1 polymer ?
#
loop_
_entity_poly.entity_id
_entity_poly.type
_entity_poly.pdbx_seq_one_letter_code
_entity_poly.pdbx_strand_id
1 'polypeptide(L)'
;MPAYLCSICQDHHSLEHLRCLPCGHTYCATCIQCCLRSHRSFPCPSCRRPFKERDPHPIYVDTGDFDSQPESSNSNRSQPCHTVIVHQRIQRATEEVKRVEHDLRRQTVQKAAQEIDKIAELSDGKQDCLLDLLTAVAARWRGMLPVLSQIAEQRSEIMALKDRLKATEVARDEAIAQSAKAEEIAASAVQTTEFVHRALGEVKTEVVRLGNRIEDLQLTHKRELDDKEKVLSRLYDTLKALKEKEAKQKQEIEKLREQAKASAELQIERAASQLHNLDTDGYMLTGLDERGAQELQIDNIEPRFSRLEGSQATFERVSANSSRKRKGSEDDLFVLEENERPGDDVTRHPVGTSQSKRRAVSSRSAEASAPTFKSDWEWRNLAANDKAKTSTPALPLKLDRMGRPLKPVLCGSRMKFNAKS
;
A
#
# COMPACT_ATOMS: atom_id res chain seq x y z
N MET A 1 1.10 -45.17 -58.24
CA MET A 1 0.05 -44.14 -58.36
C MET A 1 -0.36 -43.74 -56.94
N PRO A 2 -0.21 -42.46 -56.54
CA PRO A 2 -0.70 -42.01 -55.24
C PRO A 2 -2.22 -42.13 -55.20
N ALA A 3 -2.74 -42.70 -54.11
CA ALA A 3 -4.18 -42.83 -53.87
C ALA A 3 -4.61 -41.86 -52.77
N TYR A 4 -5.78 -41.23 -52.92
CA TYR A 4 -6.27 -40.20 -52.01
C TYR A 4 -7.53 -40.68 -51.29
N LEU A 5 -7.62 -40.40 -49.98
CA LEU A 5 -8.72 -40.83 -49.12
C LEU A 5 -9.91 -39.88 -49.21
N CYS A 6 -11.10 -40.39 -49.52
CA CYS A 6 -12.35 -39.63 -49.44
C CYS A 6 -12.88 -39.63 -48.01
N SER A 7 -13.12 -38.47 -47.39
CA SER A 7 -13.55 -38.42 -45.98
C SER A 7 -15.03 -38.77 -45.74
N ILE A 8 -15.82 -39.03 -46.79
CA ILE A 8 -17.22 -39.51 -46.65
C ILE A 8 -17.26 -41.02 -46.60
N CYS A 9 -16.74 -41.72 -47.62
CA CYS A 9 -16.75 -43.19 -47.67
C CYS A 9 -15.54 -43.83 -46.98
N GLN A 10 -14.48 -43.06 -46.69
CA GLN A 10 -13.22 -43.55 -46.14
C GLN A 10 -12.47 -44.53 -47.07
N ASP A 11 -12.74 -44.47 -48.37
CA ASP A 11 -12.05 -45.26 -49.40
C ASP A 11 -10.98 -44.46 -50.16
N HIS A 12 -10.04 -45.20 -50.77
CA HIS A 12 -8.96 -44.65 -51.60
C HIS A 12 -9.38 -44.56 -53.06
N HIS A 13 -9.21 -43.38 -53.66
CA HIS A 13 -9.57 -43.11 -55.06
C HIS A 13 -8.39 -42.55 -55.86
N SER A 14 -8.37 -42.81 -57.17
CA SER A 14 -7.46 -42.12 -58.09
C SER A 14 -7.87 -40.64 -58.24
N LEU A 15 -6.90 -39.79 -58.58
CA LEU A 15 -7.09 -38.35 -58.70
C LEU A 15 -8.24 -37.97 -59.65
N GLU A 16 -8.42 -38.73 -60.72
CA GLU A 16 -9.49 -38.56 -61.72
C GLU A 16 -10.90 -38.66 -61.13
N HIS A 17 -11.06 -39.42 -60.06
CA HIS A 17 -12.35 -39.66 -59.40
C HIS A 17 -12.62 -38.70 -58.23
N LEU A 18 -11.69 -37.80 -57.91
CA LEU A 18 -11.87 -36.79 -56.87
C LEU A 18 -12.45 -35.50 -57.45
N ARG A 19 -13.26 -34.81 -56.65
CA ARG A 19 -13.72 -33.45 -56.95
C ARG A 19 -13.41 -32.56 -55.75
N CYS A 20 -12.94 -31.35 -56.04
CA CYS A 20 -12.69 -30.32 -55.05
C CYS A 20 -13.88 -29.35 -55.03
N LEU A 21 -14.35 -29.00 -53.83
CA LEU A 21 -15.37 -27.98 -53.62
C LEU A 21 -14.71 -26.58 -53.52
N PRO A 22 -15.45 -25.47 -53.70
CA PRO A 22 -14.92 -24.10 -53.56
C PRO A 22 -14.33 -23.77 -52.17
N CYS A 23 -14.62 -24.60 -51.17
CA CYS A 23 -14.05 -24.49 -49.84
C CYS A 23 -12.68 -25.19 -49.69
N GLY A 24 -12.18 -25.87 -50.72
CA GLY A 24 -10.91 -26.60 -50.71
C GLY A 24 -11.00 -28.06 -50.24
N HIS A 25 -12.17 -28.53 -49.79
CA HIS A 25 -12.34 -29.93 -49.38
C HIS A 25 -12.58 -30.85 -50.58
N THR A 26 -11.96 -32.02 -50.56
CA THR A 26 -11.98 -33.00 -51.65
C THR A 26 -12.70 -34.29 -51.26
N TYR A 27 -13.55 -34.80 -52.15
CA TYR A 27 -14.25 -36.07 -51.96
C TYR A 27 -14.34 -36.82 -53.29
N CYS A 28 -14.68 -38.11 -53.27
CA CYS A 28 -14.90 -38.86 -54.51
C CYS A 28 -16.20 -38.41 -55.20
N ALA A 29 -16.24 -38.55 -56.52
CA ALA A 29 -17.34 -38.11 -57.37
C ALA A 29 -18.67 -38.75 -56.95
N THR A 30 -18.66 -40.04 -56.59
CA THR A 30 -19.86 -40.77 -56.14
C THR A 30 -20.45 -40.17 -54.87
N CYS A 31 -19.60 -39.89 -53.86
CA CYS A 31 -20.05 -39.32 -52.59
C CYS A 31 -20.61 -37.90 -52.75
N ILE A 32 -19.98 -37.05 -53.57
CA ILE A 32 -20.51 -35.71 -53.86
C ILE A 32 -21.83 -35.80 -54.62
N GLN A 33 -21.95 -36.70 -55.60
CA GLN A 33 -23.18 -36.88 -56.34
C GLN A 33 -24.32 -37.39 -55.45
N CYS A 34 -24.04 -38.26 -54.49
CA CYS A 34 -25.00 -38.67 -53.46
C CYS A 34 -25.44 -37.47 -52.60
N CYS A 35 -24.51 -36.63 -52.13
CA CYS A 35 -24.85 -35.41 -51.38
C CYS A 35 -25.71 -34.44 -52.20
N LEU A 36 -25.47 -34.33 -53.52
CA LEU A 36 -26.26 -33.51 -54.44
C LEU A 36 -27.68 -34.05 -54.68
N ARG A 37 -27.91 -35.36 -54.53
CA ARG A 37 -29.25 -35.95 -54.68
C ARG A 37 -30.10 -35.84 -53.40
N SER A 38 -29.46 -35.85 -52.23
CA SER A 38 -30.16 -35.98 -50.94
C SER A 38 -30.67 -34.67 -50.34
N HIS A 39 -30.17 -33.50 -50.77
CA HIS A 39 -30.47 -32.23 -50.11
C HIS A 39 -30.92 -31.13 -51.07
N ARG A 40 -31.85 -30.26 -50.64
CA ARG A 40 -32.25 -29.04 -51.39
C ARG A 40 -31.20 -27.93 -51.35
N SER A 41 -30.30 -27.97 -50.37
CA SER A 41 -29.14 -27.10 -50.23
C SER A 41 -27.91 -27.97 -50.02
N PHE A 42 -26.79 -27.68 -50.68
CA PHE A 42 -25.61 -28.53 -50.66
C PHE A 42 -24.53 -27.96 -49.74
N PRO A 43 -24.53 -28.25 -48.42
CA PRO A 43 -23.42 -27.89 -47.56
C PRO A 43 -22.25 -28.85 -47.76
N CYS A 44 -21.03 -28.33 -47.77
CA CYS A 44 -19.83 -29.15 -47.68
C CYS A 44 -19.90 -30.04 -46.41
N PRO A 45 -19.67 -31.36 -46.51
CA PRO A 45 -19.71 -32.27 -45.36
C PRO A 45 -18.77 -31.89 -44.21
N SER A 46 -17.60 -31.31 -44.54
CA SER A 46 -16.57 -30.97 -43.54
C SER A 46 -16.76 -29.58 -42.92
N CYS A 47 -17.01 -28.55 -43.72
CA CYS A 47 -17.07 -27.15 -43.25
C CYS A 47 -18.46 -26.50 -43.33
N ARG A 48 -19.46 -27.23 -43.82
CA ARG A 48 -20.86 -26.78 -44.02
C ARG A 48 -21.06 -25.57 -44.93
N ARG A 49 -20.01 -25.05 -45.58
CA ARG A 49 -20.13 -23.97 -46.57
C ARG A 49 -21.02 -24.43 -47.73
N PRO A 50 -22.05 -23.67 -48.12
CA PRO A 50 -22.92 -24.04 -49.23
C PRO A 50 -22.16 -23.99 -50.56
N PHE A 51 -22.45 -24.95 -51.45
CA PHE A 51 -21.97 -24.98 -52.83
C PHE A 51 -23.14 -25.31 -53.78
N LYS A 52 -22.96 -25.13 -55.09
CA LYS A 52 -23.92 -25.43 -56.15
C LYS A 52 -23.52 -26.71 -56.89
N GLU A 53 -24.46 -27.34 -57.59
CA GLU A 53 -24.23 -28.57 -58.35
C GLU A 53 -23.07 -28.49 -59.37
N ARG A 54 -22.79 -27.29 -59.90
CA ARG A 54 -21.70 -27.05 -60.88
C ARG A 54 -20.35 -26.71 -60.26
N ASP A 55 -20.30 -26.53 -58.94
CA ASP A 55 -19.10 -26.09 -58.24
C ASP A 55 -18.04 -27.20 -58.02
N PRO A 56 -18.37 -28.50 -57.89
CA PRO A 56 -17.37 -29.54 -57.78
C PRO A 56 -16.58 -29.69 -59.07
N HIS A 57 -15.27 -29.41 -59.02
CA HIS A 57 -14.40 -29.51 -60.20
C HIS A 57 -13.37 -30.65 -60.05
N PRO A 58 -12.98 -31.32 -61.14
CA PRO A 58 -11.89 -32.29 -61.13
C PRO A 58 -10.56 -31.62 -60.74
N ILE A 59 -9.66 -32.41 -60.15
CA ILE A 59 -8.31 -31.99 -59.79
C ILE A 59 -7.38 -32.38 -60.93
N TYR A 60 -6.82 -31.39 -61.62
CA TYR A 60 -5.77 -31.59 -62.61
C TYR A 60 -4.43 -31.34 -61.93
N VAL A 61 -3.60 -32.37 -61.82
CA VAL A 61 -2.19 -32.21 -61.44
C VAL A 61 -1.41 -32.23 -62.74
N ASP A 62 -0.83 -31.11 -63.10
CA ASP A 62 0.12 -31.03 -64.20
C ASP A 62 1.41 -31.72 -63.73
N THR A 63 1.52 -33.01 -64.02
CA THR A 63 2.76 -33.77 -63.79
C THR A 63 3.75 -33.29 -64.85
N GLY A 64 4.45 -32.21 -64.54
CA GLY A 64 5.37 -31.53 -65.44
C GLY A 64 6.62 -32.32 -65.80
N ASP A 65 6.45 -33.46 -66.47
CA ASP A 65 7.51 -34.13 -67.23
C ASP A 65 7.67 -33.41 -68.58
N PHE A 66 8.20 -32.19 -68.56
CA PHE A 66 8.53 -31.41 -69.75
C PHE A 66 9.94 -31.69 -70.32
N ASP A 67 10.70 -32.64 -69.77
CA ASP A 67 12.14 -32.82 -70.08
C ASP A 67 12.53 -34.21 -70.60
N SER A 68 11.70 -34.87 -71.40
CA SER A 68 12.11 -36.13 -72.04
C SER A 68 11.61 -36.28 -73.47
N GLN A 69 12.09 -35.42 -74.36
CA GLN A 69 12.19 -35.80 -75.77
C GLN A 69 13.43 -36.70 -75.96
N PRO A 70 13.27 -37.91 -76.53
CA PRO A 70 14.41 -38.72 -76.94
C PRO A 70 15.06 -38.11 -78.19
N GLU A 71 16.35 -37.78 -78.07
CA GLU A 71 17.19 -37.33 -79.18
C GLU A 71 17.22 -38.39 -80.30
N SER A 72 16.48 -38.15 -81.37
CA SER A 72 16.67 -38.88 -82.63
C SER A 72 17.71 -38.14 -83.48
N SER A 73 18.84 -38.83 -83.57
CA SER A 73 20.07 -38.45 -84.26
C SER A 73 19.89 -38.10 -85.74
N ASN A 74 20.81 -37.26 -86.22
CA ASN A 74 21.27 -37.06 -87.60
C ASN A 74 20.41 -36.25 -88.57
N SER A 75 20.74 -34.96 -88.70
CA SER A 75 21.19 -34.42 -90.00
C SER A 75 21.97 -33.09 -89.87
N ASN A 76 23.12 -33.06 -90.54
CA ASN A 76 23.80 -31.90 -91.15
C ASN A 76 23.83 -30.55 -90.42
N ARG A 77 24.96 -30.32 -89.74
CA ARG A 77 25.84 -29.14 -89.78
C ARG A 77 25.27 -27.88 -90.45
N SER A 78 24.26 -27.29 -89.84
CA SER A 78 24.02 -25.85 -89.88
C SER A 78 24.79 -25.25 -88.72
N GLN A 79 25.85 -24.51 -89.05
CA GLN A 79 26.61 -23.65 -88.15
C GLN A 79 25.68 -22.97 -87.12
N PRO A 80 25.85 -23.17 -85.80
CA PRO A 80 25.03 -22.49 -84.80
C PRO A 80 25.49 -21.03 -84.76
N CYS A 81 24.96 -20.22 -85.67
CA CYS A 81 25.21 -18.80 -85.73
C CYS A 81 24.42 -18.13 -84.59
N HIS A 82 25.13 -17.68 -83.55
CA HIS A 82 24.68 -16.70 -82.54
C HIS A 82 23.48 -17.05 -81.63
N THR A 83 22.77 -18.18 -81.80
CA THR A 83 21.50 -18.46 -81.11
C THR A 83 21.62 -18.87 -79.64
N VAL A 84 22.66 -19.60 -79.23
CA VAL A 84 22.75 -20.12 -77.83
C VAL A 84 23.03 -19.01 -76.82
N ILE A 85 23.95 -18.10 -77.12
CA ILE A 85 24.31 -16.99 -76.22
C ILE A 85 23.13 -16.02 -76.08
N VAL A 86 22.46 -15.71 -77.19
CA VAL A 86 21.26 -14.86 -77.19
C VAL A 86 20.13 -15.52 -76.41
N HIS A 87 19.90 -16.82 -76.58
CA HIS A 87 18.87 -17.54 -75.82
C HIS A 87 19.15 -17.56 -74.32
N GLN A 88 20.41 -17.78 -73.90
CA GLN A 88 20.78 -17.75 -72.49
C GLN A 88 20.61 -16.35 -71.87
N ARG A 89 20.91 -15.28 -72.63
CA ARG A 89 20.69 -13.90 -72.21
C ARG A 89 19.20 -13.57 -72.11
N ILE A 90 18.40 -13.98 -73.09
CA ILE A 90 16.93 -13.85 -73.07
C ILE A 90 16.33 -14.58 -71.88
N GLN A 91 16.80 -15.80 -71.59
CA GLN A 91 16.35 -16.56 -70.42
C GLN A 91 16.65 -15.82 -69.12
N ARG A 92 17.88 -15.29 -68.95
CA ARG A 92 18.23 -14.48 -67.77
C ARG A 92 17.40 -13.20 -67.66
N ALA A 93 17.20 -12.47 -68.75
CA ALA A 93 16.34 -11.29 -68.75
C ALA A 93 14.89 -11.65 -68.40
N THR A 94 14.40 -12.78 -68.90
CA THR A 94 13.06 -13.31 -68.58
C THR A 94 12.95 -13.67 -67.09
N GLU A 95 13.98 -14.27 -66.51
CA GLU A 95 14.03 -14.56 -65.07
C GLU A 95 14.02 -13.27 -64.23
N GLU A 96 14.79 -12.25 -64.62
CA GLU A 96 14.78 -10.95 -63.93
C GLU A 96 13.45 -10.21 -64.11
N VAL A 97 12.81 -10.29 -65.29
CA VAL A 97 11.45 -9.78 -65.53
C VAL A 97 10.43 -10.48 -64.62
N LYS A 98 10.51 -11.81 -64.49
CA LYS A 98 9.66 -12.57 -63.56
C LYS A 98 9.91 -12.17 -62.10
N ARG A 99 11.15 -11.84 -61.74
CA ARG A 99 11.46 -11.30 -60.39
C ARG A 99 10.83 -9.95 -60.14
N VAL A 100 10.74 -9.07 -61.15
CA VAL A 100 10.06 -7.77 -61.03
C VAL A 100 8.57 -7.94 -60.70
N GLU A 101 7.91 -8.96 -61.26
CA GLU A 101 6.51 -9.25 -60.98
C GLU A 101 6.25 -9.57 -59.50
N HIS A 102 7.21 -10.24 -58.84
CA HIS A 102 7.13 -10.61 -57.43
C HIS A 102 7.76 -9.58 -56.48
N ASP A 103 8.76 -8.81 -56.95
CA ASP A 103 9.52 -7.86 -56.15
C ASP A 103 9.68 -6.53 -56.90
N LEU A 104 8.72 -5.62 -56.67
CA LEU A 104 8.66 -4.27 -57.25
C LEU A 104 9.74 -3.30 -56.70
N ARG A 105 10.84 -3.83 -56.13
CA ARG A 105 11.95 -2.99 -55.68
C ARG A 105 12.63 -2.36 -56.88
N ARG A 106 13.02 -1.09 -56.72
CA ARG A 106 13.79 -0.31 -57.70
C ARG A 106 14.99 -1.09 -58.26
N GLN A 107 15.71 -1.81 -57.40
CA GLN A 107 16.90 -2.59 -57.79
C GLN A 107 16.56 -3.74 -58.74
N THR A 108 15.45 -4.42 -58.53
CA THR A 108 14.98 -5.54 -59.35
C THR A 108 14.56 -5.05 -60.73
N VAL A 109 13.81 -3.94 -60.78
CA VAL A 109 13.40 -3.31 -62.06
C VAL A 109 14.60 -2.75 -62.83
N GLN A 110 15.57 -2.16 -62.14
CA GLN A 110 16.80 -1.66 -62.75
C GLN A 110 17.66 -2.78 -63.33
N LYS A 111 17.83 -3.90 -62.61
CA LYS A 111 18.57 -5.07 -63.10
C LYS A 111 17.90 -5.68 -64.31
N ALA A 112 16.58 -5.83 -64.28
CA ALA A 112 15.82 -6.39 -65.38
C ALA A 112 15.87 -5.48 -66.63
N ALA A 113 15.81 -4.15 -66.46
CA ALA A 113 16.05 -3.22 -67.56
C ALA A 113 17.48 -3.34 -68.15
N GLN A 114 18.50 -3.44 -67.30
CA GLN A 114 19.90 -3.62 -67.72
C GLN A 114 20.14 -4.93 -68.48
N GLU A 115 19.51 -6.03 -68.09
CA GLU A 115 19.62 -7.30 -68.84
C GLU A 115 18.93 -7.23 -70.20
N ILE A 116 17.84 -6.47 -70.33
CA ILE A 116 17.18 -6.20 -71.62
C ILE A 116 18.09 -5.36 -72.53
N ASP A 117 18.77 -4.34 -72.00
CA ASP A 117 19.74 -3.56 -72.78
C ASP A 117 20.92 -4.41 -73.28
N LYS A 118 21.40 -5.35 -72.47
CA LYS A 118 22.49 -6.28 -72.86
C LYS A 118 22.08 -7.22 -73.99
N ILE A 119 20.79 -7.55 -74.13
CA ILE A 119 20.28 -8.33 -75.27
C ILE A 119 20.24 -7.46 -76.52
N ALA A 120 19.88 -6.19 -76.36
CA ALA A 120 19.84 -5.23 -77.46
C ALA A 120 21.24 -5.03 -78.08
N GLU A 121 22.29 -4.90 -77.26
CA GLU A 121 23.68 -4.74 -77.72
C GLU A 121 24.24 -5.93 -78.53
N LEU A 122 23.68 -7.14 -78.39
CA LEU A 122 24.18 -8.36 -79.04
C LEU A 122 23.58 -8.62 -80.42
N SER A 123 22.67 -7.78 -80.88
CA SER A 123 21.95 -7.97 -82.14
C SER A 123 22.68 -7.20 -83.26
N ASP A 124 23.35 -7.89 -84.17
CA ASP A 124 24.20 -7.34 -85.27
C ASP A 124 23.41 -6.57 -86.38
N GLY A 125 22.41 -5.76 -86.03
CA GLY A 125 21.72 -4.84 -86.93
C GLY A 125 20.87 -5.47 -88.03
N LYS A 126 20.46 -6.74 -87.88
CA LYS A 126 19.61 -7.47 -88.85
C LYS A 126 18.16 -7.69 -88.39
N GLN A 127 17.80 -7.27 -87.18
CA GLN A 127 16.46 -7.44 -86.59
C GLN A 127 15.98 -6.14 -85.92
N ASP A 128 15.92 -5.06 -86.70
CA ASP A 128 15.67 -3.70 -86.19
C ASP A 128 14.36 -3.57 -85.41
N CYS A 129 13.29 -4.27 -85.81
CA CYS A 129 11.98 -4.14 -85.16
C CYS A 129 11.90 -4.74 -83.74
N LEU A 130 12.59 -5.86 -83.48
CA LEU A 130 12.62 -6.48 -82.15
C LEU A 130 13.54 -5.70 -81.21
N LEU A 131 14.63 -5.18 -81.76
CA LEU A 131 15.59 -4.35 -81.03
C LEU A 131 14.95 -3.04 -80.55
N ASP A 132 14.17 -2.37 -81.42
CA ASP A 132 13.41 -1.18 -81.07
C ASP A 132 12.39 -1.46 -79.96
N LEU A 133 11.72 -2.61 -80.01
CA LEU A 133 10.77 -3.02 -78.98
C LEU A 133 11.45 -3.25 -77.62
N LEU A 134 12.54 -4.00 -77.58
CA LEU A 134 13.29 -4.27 -76.34
C LEU A 134 13.84 -2.97 -75.74
N THR A 135 14.37 -2.08 -76.58
CA THR A 135 14.86 -0.77 -76.18
C THR A 135 13.73 0.11 -75.62
N ALA A 136 12.57 0.11 -76.26
CA ALA A 136 11.38 0.83 -75.80
C ALA A 136 10.86 0.29 -74.45
N VAL A 137 10.87 -1.04 -74.26
CA VAL A 137 10.50 -1.68 -72.99
C VAL A 137 11.48 -1.27 -71.88
N ALA A 138 12.78 -1.35 -72.13
CA ALA A 138 13.80 -0.93 -71.16
C ALA A 138 13.68 0.56 -70.83
N ALA A 139 13.47 1.43 -71.82
CA ALA A 139 13.25 2.86 -71.62
C ALA A 139 12.00 3.14 -70.76
N ARG A 140 10.88 2.46 -71.04
CA ARG A 140 9.65 2.58 -70.23
C ARG A 140 9.89 2.15 -68.79
N TRP A 141 10.61 1.07 -68.56
CA TRP A 141 10.94 0.59 -67.22
C TRP A 141 11.82 1.56 -66.45
N ARG A 142 12.82 2.14 -67.11
CA ARG A 142 13.62 3.25 -66.54
C ARG A 142 12.74 4.43 -66.16
N GLY A 143 11.77 4.79 -67.02
CA GLY A 143 10.79 5.84 -66.74
C GLY A 143 9.86 5.55 -65.55
N MET A 144 9.63 4.27 -65.20
CA MET A 144 8.87 3.87 -64.01
C MET A 144 9.69 3.83 -62.72
N LEU A 145 11.03 3.86 -62.79
CA LEU A 145 11.89 3.80 -61.60
C LEU A 145 11.62 4.92 -60.56
N PRO A 146 11.34 6.18 -60.94
CA PRO A 146 10.97 7.21 -59.97
C PRO A 146 9.68 6.85 -59.22
N VAL A 147 8.67 6.34 -59.92
CA VAL A 147 7.38 5.93 -59.31
C VAL A 147 7.59 4.77 -58.34
N LEU A 148 8.38 3.76 -58.70
CA LEU A 148 8.69 2.64 -57.82
C LEU A 148 9.49 3.06 -56.59
N SER A 149 10.37 4.05 -56.74
CA SER A 149 11.10 4.64 -55.61
C SER A 149 10.13 5.35 -54.65
N GLN A 150 9.20 6.15 -55.19
CA GLN A 150 8.17 6.81 -54.39
C GLN A 150 7.27 5.79 -53.67
N ILE A 151 6.88 4.70 -54.32
CA ILE A 151 6.09 3.63 -53.68
C ILE A 151 6.89 2.96 -52.55
N ALA A 152 8.18 2.73 -52.74
CA ALA A 152 9.04 2.16 -51.70
C ALA A 152 9.17 3.11 -50.49
N GLU A 153 9.36 4.41 -50.74
CA GLU A 153 9.40 5.45 -49.71
C GLU A 153 8.07 5.50 -48.94
N GLN A 154 6.94 5.56 -49.64
CA GLN A 154 5.61 5.54 -49.03
C GLN A 154 5.37 4.28 -48.19
N ARG A 155 5.79 3.10 -48.67
CA ARG A 155 5.69 1.85 -47.88
C ARG A 155 6.54 1.94 -46.61
N SER A 156 7.75 2.49 -46.69
CA SER A 156 8.60 2.69 -45.52
C SER A 156 7.99 3.66 -44.53
N GLU A 157 7.37 4.74 -45.00
CA GLU A 157 6.66 5.71 -44.17
C GLU A 157 5.43 5.09 -43.51
N ILE A 158 4.64 4.30 -44.24
CA ILE A 158 3.48 3.56 -43.68
C ILE A 158 3.93 2.60 -42.58
N MET A 159 5.04 1.88 -42.76
CA MET A 159 5.59 1.02 -41.71
C MET A 159 6.04 1.84 -40.49
N ALA A 160 6.78 2.93 -40.70
CA ALA A 160 7.22 3.80 -39.62
C ALA A 160 6.04 4.43 -38.85
N LEU A 161 4.98 4.85 -39.54
CA LEU A 161 3.75 5.37 -38.93
C LEU A 161 3.01 4.29 -38.13
N LYS A 162 2.96 3.05 -38.63
CA LYS A 162 2.38 1.91 -37.89
C LYS A 162 3.15 1.59 -36.62
N ASP A 163 4.49 1.64 -36.68
CA ASP A 163 5.32 1.40 -35.50
C ASP A 163 5.16 2.52 -34.47
N ARG A 164 5.07 3.78 -34.93
CA ARG A 164 4.74 4.93 -34.06
C ARG A 164 3.36 4.79 -33.43
N LEU A 165 2.34 4.36 -34.18
CA LEU A 165 0.99 4.14 -33.67
C LEU A 165 1.02 3.12 -32.53
N LYS A 166 1.64 1.95 -32.76
CA LYS A 166 1.79 0.91 -31.73
C LYS A 166 2.52 1.41 -30.49
N ALA A 167 3.60 2.18 -30.67
CA ALA A 167 4.33 2.77 -29.54
C ALA A 167 3.44 3.74 -28.74
N THR A 168 2.63 4.57 -29.41
CA THR A 168 1.68 5.46 -28.73
C THR A 168 0.53 4.74 -28.05
N GLU A 169 0.06 3.62 -28.59
CA GLU A 169 -0.95 2.77 -27.96
C GLU A 169 -0.41 2.15 -26.66
N VAL A 170 0.81 1.60 -26.69
CA VAL A 170 1.47 1.06 -25.48
C VAL A 170 1.66 2.15 -24.43
N ALA A 171 2.13 3.34 -24.82
CA ALA A 171 2.30 4.46 -23.89
C ALA A 171 0.97 4.95 -23.30
N ARG A 172 -0.12 4.95 -24.09
CA ARG A 172 -1.46 5.27 -23.60
C ARG A 172 -1.94 4.24 -22.58
N ASP A 173 -1.77 2.96 -22.87
CA ASP A 173 -2.22 1.89 -21.97
C ASP A 173 -1.42 1.90 -20.66
N GLU A 174 -0.12 2.21 -20.72
CA GLU A 174 0.70 2.44 -19.52
C GLU A 174 0.19 3.66 -18.72
N ALA A 175 -0.12 4.78 -19.38
CA ALA A 175 -0.67 5.96 -18.71
C ALA A 175 -2.03 5.68 -18.05
N ILE A 176 -2.90 4.88 -18.67
CA ILE A 176 -4.18 4.44 -18.08
C ILE A 176 -3.92 3.60 -16.83
N ALA A 177 -2.98 2.65 -16.89
CA ALA A 177 -2.62 1.83 -15.73
C ALA A 177 -2.04 2.65 -14.57
N GLN A 178 -1.19 3.64 -14.88
CA GLN A 178 -0.64 4.56 -13.89
C GLN A 178 -1.73 5.45 -13.26
N SER A 179 -2.69 5.93 -14.06
CA SER A 179 -3.84 6.70 -13.57
C SER A 179 -4.71 5.87 -12.62
N ALA A 180 -5.04 4.63 -12.99
CA ALA A 180 -5.82 3.74 -12.14
C ALA A 180 -5.13 3.47 -10.79
N LYS A 181 -3.81 3.26 -10.80
CA LYS A 181 -3.02 3.11 -9.57
C LYS A 181 -3.02 4.38 -8.71
N ALA A 182 -2.95 5.55 -9.32
CA ALA A 182 -3.01 6.83 -8.60
C ALA A 182 -4.38 7.04 -7.94
N GLU A 183 -5.47 6.66 -8.63
CA GLU A 183 -6.83 6.70 -8.08
C GLU A 183 -7.01 5.77 -6.89
N GLU A 184 -6.46 4.55 -6.95
CA GLU A 184 -6.47 3.60 -5.83
C GLU A 184 -5.75 4.17 -4.59
N ILE A 185 -4.57 4.76 -4.77
CA ILE A 185 -3.80 5.40 -3.69
C ILE A 185 -4.59 6.58 -3.11
N ALA A 186 -5.21 7.41 -3.96
CA ALA A 186 -6.03 8.53 -3.52
C ALA A 186 -7.24 8.05 -2.71
N ALA A 187 -7.93 6.99 -3.16
CA ALA A 187 -9.06 6.41 -2.43
C ALA A 187 -8.64 5.85 -1.05
N SER A 188 -7.51 5.15 -0.98
CA SER A 188 -6.96 4.64 0.28
C SER A 188 -6.57 5.79 1.24
N ALA A 189 -6.00 6.88 0.72
CA ALA A 189 -5.68 8.05 1.51
C ALA A 189 -6.95 8.71 2.09
N VAL A 190 -8.00 8.88 1.29
CA VAL A 190 -9.29 9.43 1.75
C VAL A 190 -9.87 8.54 2.86
N GLN A 191 -9.95 7.23 2.66
CA GLN A 191 -10.46 6.30 3.67
C GLN A 191 -9.66 6.37 4.98
N THR A 192 -8.33 6.48 4.90
CA THR A 192 -7.46 6.63 6.06
C THR A 192 -7.74 7.95 6.79
N THR A 193 -7.91 9.05 6.07
CA THR A 193 -8.25 10.35 6.69
C THR A 193 -9.62 10.33 7.37
N GLU A 194 -10.62 9.68 6.77
CA GLU A 194 -11.94 9.51 7.38
C GLU A 194 -11.89 8.65 8.64
N PHE A 195 -11.08 7.60 8.65
CA PHE A 195 -10.85 6.77 9.84
C PHE A 195 -10.20 7.59 10.96
N VAL A 196 -9.14 8.34 10.65
CA VAL A 196 -8.46 9.22 11.63
C VAL A 196 -9.41 10.29 12.16
N HIS A 197 -10.23 10.90 11.30
CA HIS A 197 -11.22 11.89 11.73
C HIS A 197 -12.27 11.30 12.68
N ARG A 198 -12.75 10.08 12.43
CA ARG A 198 -13.66 9.37 13.35
C ARG A 198 -13.00 9.09 14.69
N ALA A 199 -11.80 8.52 14.69
CA ALA A 199 -11.05 8.24 15.92
C ALA A 199 -10.75 9.53 16.71
N LEU A 200 -10.40 10.62 16.03
CA LEU A 200 -10.20 11.93 16.66
C LEU A 200 -11.50 12.46 17.28
N GLY A 201 -12.65 12.23 16.63
CA GLY A 201 -13.96 12.55 17.17
C GLY A 201 -14.25 11.81 18.49
N GLU A 202 -14.01 10.51 18.52
CA GLU A 202 -14.18 9.68 19.72
C GLU A 202 -13.26 10.14 20.86
N VAL A 203 -11.97 10.35 20.59
CA VAL A 203 -11.02 10.87 21.59
C VAL A 203 -11.45 12.25 22.10
N LYS A 204 -11.96 13.13 21.23
CA LYS A 204 -12.47 14.44 21.65
C LYS A 204 -13.67 14.31 22.57
N THR A 205 -14.61 13.41 22.28
CA THR A 205 -15.76 13.16 23.17
C THR A 205 -15.31 12.60 24.54
N GLU A 206 -14.31 11.73 24.55
CA GLU A 206 -13.76 11.16 25.77
C GLU A 206 -13.03 12.20 26.63
N VAL A 207 -12.26 13.10 26.01
CA VAL A 207 -11.61 14.22 26.70
C VAL A 207 -12.65 15.13 27.36
N VAL A 208 -13.75 15.46 26.66
CA VAL A 208 -14.85 16.25 27.23
C VAL A 208 -15.50 15.51 28.40
N ARG A 209 -15.76 14.21 28.26
CA ARG A 209 -16.34 13.38 29.32
C ARG A 209 -15.46 13.34 30.58
N LEU A 210 -14.15 13.16 30.41
CA LEU A 210 -13.20 13.16 31.51
C LEU A 210 -13.06 14.55 32.14
N GLY A 211 -13.08 15.62 31.33
CA GLY A 211 -13.12 16.99 31.82
C GLY A 211 -14.29 17.25 32.75
N ASN A 212 -15.52 16.91 32.31
CA ASN A 212 -16.72 17.02 33.13
C ASN A 212 -16.61 16.21 34.43
N ARG A 213 -16.06 14.99 34.37
CA ARG A 213 -15.86 14.16 35.56
C ARG A 213 -14.87 14.78 36.56
N ILE A 214 -13.81 15.41 36.08
CA ILE A 214 -12.83 16.11 36.94
C ILE A 214 -13.51 17.31 37.61
N GLU A 215 -14.30 18.10 36.87
CA GLU A 215 -15.05 19.22 37.42
C GLU A 215 -16.05 18.78 38.50
N ASP A 216 -16.78 17.69 38.25
CA ASP A 216 -17.70 17.10 39.24
C ASP A 216 -16.95 16.67 40.52
N LEU A 217 -15.80 16.01 40.38
CA LEU A 217 -14.97 15.59 41.52
C LEU A 217 -14.39 16.78 42.30
N GLN A 218 -14.01 17.85 41.61
CA GLN A 218 -13.55 19.07 42.25
C GLN A 218 -14.69 19.73 43.05
N LEU A 219 -15.91 19.73 42.50
CA LEU A 219 -17.08 20.27 43.17
C LEU A 219 -17.45 19.44 44.42
N THR A 220 -17.41 18.11 44.35
CA THR A 220 -17.65 17.24 45.51
C THR A 220 -16.58 17.43 46.58
N HIS A 221 -15.31 17.47 46.19
CA HIS A 221 -14.21 17.68 47.13
C HIS A 221 -14.30 19.05 47.81
N LYS A 222 -14.68 20.11 47.07
CA LYS A 222 -14.92 21.43 47.65
C LYS A 222 -16.02 21.39 48.71
N ARG A 223 -17.15 20.74 48.43
CA ARG A 223 -18.25 20.58 49.41
C ARG A 223 -17.78 19.82 50.66
N GLU A 224 -16.98 18.77 50.51
CA GLU A 224 -16.43 18.03 51.64
C GLU A 224 -15.49 18.88 52.51
N LEU A 225 -14.68 19.74 51.88
CA LEU A 225 -13.82 20.68 52.61
C LEU A 225 -14.65 21.70 53.38
N ASP A 226 -15.68 22.29 52.75
CA ASP A 226 -16.59 23.23 53.41
C ASP A 226 -17.31 22.57 54.61
N ASP A 227 -17.71 21.31 54.49
CA ASP A 227 -18.37 20.58 55.58
C ASP A 227 -17.39 20.22 56.71
N LYS A 228 -16.15 19.83 56.38
CA LYS A 228 -15.08 19.64 57.38
C LYS A 228 -14.74 20.93 58.11
N GLU A 229 -14.70 22.06 57.41
CA GLU A 229 -14.48 23.39 58.00
C GLU A 229 -15.59 23.76 59.00
N LYS A 230 -16.86 23.48 58.67
CA LYS A 230 -17.97 23.66 59.61
C LYS A 230 -17.84 22.78 60.85
N VAL A 231 -17.42 21.51 60.69
CA VAL A 231 -17.20 20.60 61.82
C VAL A 231 -16.05 21.11 62.70
N LEU A 232 -14.93 21.51 62.10
CA LEU A 232 -13.80 22.08 62.83
C LEU A 232 -14.20 23.34 63.60
N SER A 233 -15.00 24.23 62.99
CA SER A 233 -15.53 25.42 63.66
C SER A 233 -16.37 25.07 64.90
N ARG A 234 -17.28 24.09 64.77
CA ARG A 234 -18.07 23.58 65.91
C ARG A 234 -17.21 22.98 67.01
N LEU A 235 -16.18 22.21 66.64
CA LEU A 235 -15.24 21.61 67.60
C LEU A 235 -14.40 22.68 68.32
N TYR A 236 -14.04 23.74 67.61
CA TYR A 236 -13.33 24.87 68.21
C TYR A 236 -14.21 25.60 69.23
N ASP A 237 -15.48 25.85 68.89
CA ASP A 237 -16.45 26.48 69.80
C ASP A 237 -16.72 25.62 71.04
N THR A 238 -16.86 24.30 70.90
CA THR A 238 -17.04 23.40 72.04
C THR A 238 -15.79 23.35 72.93
N LEU A 239 -14.60 23.31 72.33
CA LEU A 239 -13.33 23.34 73.07
C LEU A 239 -13.18 24.65 73.84
N LYS A 240 -13.54 25.78 73.23
CA LYS A 240 -13.56 27.09 73.91
C LYS A 240 -14.54 27.10 75.08
N ALA A 241 -15.77 26.62 74.88
CA ALA A 241 -16.77 26.53 75.94
C ALA A 241 -16.33 25.61 77.08
N LEU A 242 -15.64 24.50 76.78
CA LEU A 242 -15.07 23.61 77.80
C LEU A 242 -13.93 24.28 78.56
N LYS A 243 -13.04 25.04 77.89
CA LYS A 243 -11.99 25.83 78.56
C LYS A 243 -12.57 26.89 79.50
N GLU A 244 -13.64 27.57 79.08
CA GLU A 244 -14.33 28.55 79.93
C GLU A 244 -14.97 27.87 81.16
N LYS A 245 -15.57 26.68 80.99
CA LYS A 245 -16.09 25.87 82.12
C LYS A 245 -14.97 25.41 83.06
N GLU A 246 -13.86 24.92 82.51
CA GLU A 246 -12.68 24.51 83.28
C GLU A 246 -12.12 25.71 84.08
N ALA A 247 -12.03 26.89 83.48
CA ALA A 247 -11.58 28.10 84.16
C ALA A 247 -12.52 28.48 85.31
N LYS A 248 -13.84 28.40 85.11
CA LYS A 248 -14.84 28.62 86.18
C LYS A 248 -14.70 27.61 87.32
N GLN A 249 -14.55 26.33 86.99
CA GLN A 249 -14.33 25.28 87.99
C GLN A 249 -13.02 25.48 88.75
N LYS A 250 -11.95 25.90 88.08
CA LYS A 250 -10.67 26.25 88.74
C LYS A 250 -10.83 27.42 89.70
N GLN A 251 -11.54 28.48 89.30
CA GLN A 251 -11.86 29.61 90.20
C GLN A 251 -12.71 29.18 91.40
N GLU A 252 -13.69 28.29 91.19
CA GLU A 252 -14.54 27.77 92.25
C GLU A 252 -13.76 26.89 93.24
N ILE A 253 -12.89 25.99 92.75
CA ILE A 253 -12.00 25.18 93.58
C ILE A 253 -11.08 26.08 94.41
N GLU A 254 -10.54 27.14 93.82
CA GLU A 254 -9.68 28.08 94.54
C GLU A 254 -10.44 28.79 95.67
N LYS A 255 -11.66 29.27 95.38
CA LYS A 255 -12.54 29.87 96.40
C LYS A 255 -12.88 28.87 97.52
N LEU A 256 -13.17 27.61 97.18
CA LEU A 256 -13.43 26.56 98.18
C LEU A 256 -12.18 26.26 99.02
N ARG A 257 -10.98 26.29 98.42
CA ARG A 257 -9.71 26.14 99.16
C ARG A 257 -9.48 27.30 100.13
N GLU A 258 -9.74 28.54 99.72
CA GLU A 258 -9.67 29.70 100.61
C GLU A 258 -10.66 29.60 101.77
N GLN A 259 -11.91 29.20 101.50
CA GLN A 259 -12.91 28.96 102.54
C GLN A 259 -12.51 27.83 103.49
N ALA A 260 -12.01 26.71 102.96
CA ALA A 260 -11.53 25.59 103.76
C ALA A 260 -10.35 26.02 104.64
N LYS A 261 -9.41 26.80 104.10
CA LYS A 261 -8.28 27.37 104.86
C LYS A 261 -8.76 28.29 105.99
N ALA A 262 -9.67 29.22 105.71
CA ALA A 262 -10.25 30.09 106.73
C ALA A 262 -11.02 29.30 107.81
N SER A 263 -11.75 28.24 107.41
CA SER A 263 -12.45 27.36 108.36
C SER A 263 -11.48 26.54 109.22
N ALA A 264 -10.35 26.10 108.64
CA ALA A 264 -9.30 25.40 109.35
C ALA A 264 -8.57 26.33 110.33
N GLU A 265 -8.29 27.57 109.94
CA GLU A 265 -7.75 28.61 110.83
C GLU A 265 -8.69 28.88 112.01
N LEU A 266 -10.00 29.03 111.76
CA LEU A 266 -11.02 29.12 112.82
C LEU A 266 -11.05 27.90 113.74
N GLN A 267 -10.88 26.70 113.20
CA GLN A 267 -10.80 25.47 114.02
C GLN A 267 -9.52 25.42 114.84
N ILE A 268 -8.37 25.80 114.28
CA ILE A 268 -7.10 25.91 114.99
C ILE A 268 -7.21 26.94 116.12
N GLU A 269 -7.80 28.10 115.87
CA GLU A 269 -8.01 29.15 116.87
C GLU A 269 -8.96 28.69 117.99
N ARG A 270 -10.04 27.98 117.63
CA ARG A 270 -10.97 27.37 118.59
C ARG A 270 -10.30 26.24 119.40
N ALA A 271 -9.47 25.41 118.78
CA ALA A 271 -8.70 24.35 119.45
C ALA A 271 -7.60 24.94 120.36
N ALA A 272 -6.90 25.99 119.92
CA ALA A 272 -5.94 26.73 120.73
C ALA A 272 -6.62 27.38 121.94
N SER A 273 -7.82 27.92 121.77
CA SER A 273 -8.65 28.44 122.88
C SER A 273 -9.08 27.35 123.87
N GLN A 274 -9.34 26.13 123.39
CA GLN A 274 -9.62 24.96 124.25
C GLN A 274 -8.38 24.48 125.00
N LEU A 275 -7.20 24.49 124.37
CA LEU A 275 -5.92 24.20 125.02
C LEU A 275 -5.55 25.26 126.06
N HIS A 276 -5.86 26.53 125.81
CA HIS A 276 -5.62 27.59 126.79
C HIS A 276 -6.47 27.43 128.07
N ASN A 277 -7.66 26.84 127.96
CA ASN A 277 -8.49 26.46 129.10
C ASN A 277 -8.00 25.20 129.84
N LEU A 278 -7.12 24.38 129.24
CA LEU A 278 -6.49 23.22 129.88
C LEU A 278 -5.14 23.56 130.53
N ASP A 279 -4.50 24.67 130.14
CA ASP A 279 -3.23 25.13 130.71
C ASP A 279 -3.41 25.96 131.99
N THR A 280 -4.65 26.12 132.47
CA THR A 280 -4.95 26.81 133.74
C THR A 280 -5.22 25.86 134.91
N ASP A 281 -5.31 24.54 134.69
CA ASP A 281 -5.48 23.52 135.73
C ASP A 281 -4.78 22.21 135.32
N GLY A 282 -3.53 21.99 135.71
CA GLY A 282 -2.84 20.76 135.30
C GLY A 282 -1.41 20.53 135.76
N TYR A 283 -1.07 20.97 136.97
CA TYR A 283 0.13 20.52 137.69
C TYR A 283 0.08 18.99 137.92
N MET A 284 1.23 18.32 137.84
CA MET A 284 1.53 16.89 138.13
C MET A 284 1.42 15.91 136.93
N LEU A 285 2.57 15.55 136.31
CA LEU A 285 3.26 14.29 136.65
C LEU A 285 4.60 14.18 135.91
N THR A 286 5.61 13.83 136.69
CA THR A 286 7.02 13.58 136.37
C THR A 286 7.27 12.28 135.59
N GLY A 287 8.19 12.33 134.62
CA GLY A 287 9.41 11.51 134.61
C GLY A 287 9.40 10.10 133.99
N LEU A 288 10.45 9.87 133.18
CA LEU A 288 11.04 8.58 132.71
C LEU A 288 10.32 7.93 131.51
N ASP A 289 10.97 7.48 130.43
CA ASP A 289 12.36 7.08 130.24
C ASP A 289 12.80 7.24 128.76
N GLU A 290 14.09 7.51 128.60
CA GLU A 290 14.86 7.42 127.36
C GLU A 290 15.02 5.96 126.93
N ARG A 291 14.68 5.63 125.67
CA ARG A 291 15.45 4.77 124.75
C ARG A 291 14.63 4.42 123.51
N GLY A 292 15.14 4.81 122.35
CA GLY A 292 14.59 4.37 121.08
C GLY A 292 15.11 5.17 119.90
N ALA A 293 16.43 5.26 119.75
CA ALA A 293 17.03 5.68 118.50
C ALA A 293 16.72 4.63 117.42
N GLN A 294 15.83 4.95 116.50
CA GLN A 294 15.87 4.41 115.15
C GLN A 294 15.24 5.41 114.18
N GLU A 295 16.11 6.29 113.69
CA GLU A 295 16.20 6.75 112.30
C GLU A 295 15.05 6.24 111.40
N LEU A 296 13.93 6.97 111.43
CA LEU A 296 12.99 6.97 110.32
C LEU A 296 13.21 8.29 109.61
N GLN A 297 13.83 8.20 108.43
CA GLN A 297 13.71 9.18 107.38
C GLN A 297 12.23 9.52 107.23
N ILE A 298 11.82 10.65 107.80
CA ILE A 298 10.54 11.28 107.48
C ILE A 298 10.76 11.92 106.12
N ASP A 299 10.67 11.08 105.08
CA ASP A 299 10.42 11.55 103.74
C ASP A 299 9.20 12.46 103.80
N ASN A 300 9.36 13.65 103.22
CA ASN A 300 8.30 14.61 102.92
C ASN A 300 6.95 13.90 102.74
N ILE A 301 6.11 13.99 103.77
CA ILE A 301 4.68 13.74 103.63
C ILE A 301 4.13 14.98 102.95
N GLU A 302 4.46 15.10 101.67
CA GLU A 302 3.67 15.83 100.71
C GLU A 302 2.26 15.24 100.81
N PRO A 303 1.22 16.05 101.00
CA PRO A 303 -0.14 15.54 100.99
C PRO A 303 -0.37 14.91 99.61
N ARG A 304 -0.37 13.57 99.58
CA ARG A 304 -0.84 12.76 98.45
C ARG A 304 -2.30 13.11 98.21
N PHE A 305 -2.55 14.23 97.54
CA PHE A 305 -3.66 14.31 96.62
C PHE A 305 -3.36 13.26 95.57
N SER A 306 -4.05 12.14 95.70
CA SER A 306 -4.16 11.08 94.71
C SER A 306 -4.22 11.73 93.34
N ARG A 307 -3.08 11.67 92.65
CA ARG A 307 -2.97 11.86 91.22
C ARG A 307 -3.84 10.75 90.65
N LEU A 308 -5.12 11.07 90.42
CA LEU A 308 -5.97 10.34 89.50
C LEU A 308 -5.26 10.44 88.15
N GLU A 309 -4.34 9.50 87.93
CA GLU A 309 -3.84 9.16 86.63
C GLU A 309 -5.06 8.80 85.80
N GLY A 310 -5.51 9.80 85.06
CA GLY A 310 -6.48 9.64 84.02
C GLY A 310 -6.06 8.47 83.17
N SER A 311 -7.01 7.55 83.03
CA SER A 311 -7.06 6.49 82.05
C SER A 311 -6.30 6.91 80.79
N GLN A 312 -5.16 6.27 80.56
CA GLN A 312 -4.56 6.19 79.23
C GLN A 312 -5.58 5.48 78.35
N ALA A 313 -6.51 6.24 77.79
CA ALA A 313 -7.19 5.86 76.57
C ALA A 313 -6.09 5.71 75.53
N THR A 314 -5.85 4.46 75.18
CA THR A 314 -5.04 3.99 74.07
C THR A 314 -5.30 4.87 72.85
N PHE A 315 -4.37 5.79 72.57
CA PHE A 315 -4.23 6.35 71.23
C PHE A 315 -3.81 5.17 70.36
N GLU A 316 -4.76 4.64 69.60
CA GLU A 316 -4.47 3.80 68.44
C GLU A 316 -3.53 4.59 67.53
N ARG A 317 -2.26 4.22 67.63
CA ARG A 317 -1.21 4.57 66.71
C ARG A 317 -1.60 3.91 65.39
N VAL A 318 -2.34 4.64 64.55
CA VAL A 318 -2.64 4.21 63.18
C VAL A 318 -1.30 3.95 62.51
N SER A 319 -1.10 2.67 62.23
CA SER A 319 0.05 2.08 61.59
C SER A 319 0.48 2.89 60.38
N ALA A 320 1.76 3.25 60.35
CA ALA A 320 2.49 3.54 59.13
C ALA A 320 2.52 2.25 58.28
N ASN A 321 1.45 2.02 57.52
CA ASN A 321 1.40 0.95 56.54
C ASN A 321 2.29 1.29 55.35
N SER A 322 3.44 0.62 55.37
CA SER A 322 4.00 -0.11 54.23
C SER A 322 3.97 0.58 52.86
N SER A 323 4.97 1.44 52.61
CA SER A 323 5.52 1.60 51.26
C SER A 323 6.28 0.33 50.86
N ARG A 324 5.53 -0.72 50.50
CA ARG A 324 6.07 -1.87 49.75
C ARG A 324 6.12 -1.47 48.27
N LYS A 325 7.33 -1.22 47.78
CA LYS A 325 7.70 -1.33 46.36
C LYS A 325 7.21 -2.69 45.83
N ARG A 326 6.07 -2.72 45.14
CA ARG A 326 5.79 -3.78 44.17
C ARG A 326 6.27 -3.29 42.83
N LYS A 327 7.37 -3.90 42.39
CA LYS A 327 7.81 -3.97 41.01
C LYS A 327 6.72 -4.77 40.29
N GLY A 328 5.77 -4.07 39.67
CA GLY A 328 4.72 -4.67 38.85
C GLY A 328 5.35 -5.20 37.59
N SER A 329 5.21 -6.52 37.40
CA SER A 329 5.59 -7.24 36.21
C SER A 329 4.78 -6.76 35.01
N GLU A 330 5.46 -6.77 33.89
CA GLU A 330 4.94 -6.70 32.54
C GLU A 330 3.94 -7.86 32.30
N ASP A 331 2.98 -7.58 31.42
CA ASP A 331 2.27 -8.52 30.56
C ASP A 331 1.45 -9.66 31.20
N ASP A 332 0.17 -9.36 31.47
CA ASP A 332 -0.91 -10.34 31.31
C ASP A 332 -1.93 -9.77 30.29
N LEU A 333 -1.69 -10.10 29.03
CA LEU A 333 -2.64 -9.98 27.94
C LEU A 333 -3.76 -11.01 28.16
N PHE A 334 -4.91 -10.55 28.63
CA PHE A 334 -6.17 -11.27 28.45
C PHE A 334 -6.49 -11.36 26.95
N VAL A 335 -6.27 -12.53 26.37
CA VAL A 335 -6.90 -12.94 25.13
C VAL A 335 -8.35 -13.26 25.46
N LEU A 336 -9.26 -12.36 25.11
CA LEU A 336 -10.67 -12.70 25.01
C LEU A 336 -10.85 -13.60 23.79
N GLU A 337 -10.91 -14.90 24.05
CA GLU A 337 -11.69 -15.84 23.25
C GLU A 337 -13.13 -15.36 23.21
N GLU A 338 -13.63 -14.95 22.05
CA GLU A 338 -15.05 -15.01 21.76
C GLU A 338 -15.30 -15.45 20.30
N ASN A 339 -15.94 -16.61 20.24
CA ASN A 339 -17.07 -16.95 19.39
C ASN A 339 -16.79 -17.33 17.93
N GLU A 340 -16.53 -18.64 17.80
CA GLU A 340 -17.18 -19.52 16.85
C GLU A 340 -18.55 -18.99 16.38
N ARG A 341 -18.70 -18.80 15.06
CA ARG A 341 -20.00 -18.83 14.40
C ARG A 341 -20.13 -20.15 13.65
N PRO A 342 -21.23 -20.89 13.85
CA PRO A 342 -21.54 -22.08 13.06
C PRO A 342 -22.29 -21.72 11.78
N GLY A 343 -21.98 -22.46 10.71
CA GLY A 343 -23.00 -23.02 9.82
C GLY A 343 -23.47 -22.22 8.62
N ASP A 344 -23.46 -22.93 7.48
CA ASP A 344 -24.45 -22.89 6.39
C ASP A 344 -24.23 -21.86 5.27
N ASP A 345 -24.29 -22.17 3.97
CA ASP A 345 -24.50 -23.43 3.23
C ASP A 345 -24.17 -23.20 1.73
N VAL A 346 -23.76 -24.27 1.05
CA VAL A 346 -23.94 -24.61 -0.39
C VAL A 346 -23.74 -23.52 -1.47
N THR A 347 -22.70 -23.67 -2.32
CA THR A 347 -22.87 -24.19 -3.70
C THR A 347 -21.57 -24.68 -4.39
N ARG A 348 -21.58 -25.98 -4.68
CA ARG A 348 -20.85 -26.86 -5.64
C ARG A 348 -19.93 -26.23 -6.74
N HIS A 349 -18.64 -26.59 -6.71
CA HIS A 349 -17.83 -27.42 -7.68
C HIS A 349 -18.01 -27.33 -9.23
N PRO A 350 -17.04 -27.78 -10.09
CA PRO A 350 -15.67 -28.29 -9.85
C PRO A 350 -14.56 -28.04 -10.94
N VAL A 351 -13.37 -28.63 -10.66
CA VAL A 351 -12.28 -29.16 -11.54
C VAL A 351 -11.23 -28.21 -12.13
N GLY A 352 -9.96 -28.49 -11.79
CA GLY A 352 -8.79 -28.01 -12.53
C GLY A 352 -7.45 -28.37 -11.88
N THR A 353 -7.12 -29.65 -11.82
CA THR A 353 -5.83 -30.21 -11.40
C THR A 353 -4.60 -29.58 -12.07
N SER A 354 -3.58 -29.20 -11.29
CA SER A 354 -2.19 -29.59 -11.59
C SER A 354 -1.28 -29.40 -10.37
N GLN A 355 -0.68 -30.51 -9.95
CA GLN A 355 0.34 -30.58 -8.90
C GLN A 355 1.70 -30.20 -9.51
N SER A 356 2.45 -29.30 -8.86
CA SER A 356 3.90 -29.21 -9.06
C SER A 356 4.63 -28.92 -7.75
N LYS A 357 5.30 -29.98 -7.30
CA LYS A 357 6.52 -30.08 -6.46
C LYS A 357 6.93 -28.86 -5.63
N ARG A 358 6.73 -29.04 -4.32
CA ARG A 358 7.41 -28.35 -3.22
C ARG A 358 8.94 -28.41 -3.36
N ARG A 359 9.60 -27.26 -3.28
CA ARG A 359 10.99 -27.11 -2.83
C ARG A 359 10.95 -26.42 -1.47
N ALA A 360 11.40 -27.10 -0.44
CA ALA A 360 11.61 -26.54 0.89
C ALA A 360 12.81 -25.57 0.83
N VAL A 361 12.57 -24.30 1.13
CA VAL A 361 13.62 -23.33 1.45
C VAL A 361 13.41 -22.91 2.89
N SER A 362 14.34 -23.37 3.73
CA SER A 362 14.58 -22.85 5.06
C SER A 362 15.32 -21.52 4.93
N SER A 363 14.79 -20.45 5.51
CA SER A 363 15.61 -19.33 5.95
C SER A 363 14.87 -18.41 6.93
N ARG A 364 15.30 -18.52 8.20
CA ARG A 364 15.56 -17.45 9.18
C ARG A 364 14.51 -16.34 9.37
N SER A 365 13.91 -16.37 10.54
CA SER A 365 13.21 -15.26 11.20
C SER A 365 14.11 -14.02 11.27
N ALA A 366 13.71 -12.96 10.58
CA ALA A 366 14.27 -11.63 10.77
C ALA A 366 13.45 -10.90 11.84
N GLU A 367 14.13 -10.36 12.83
CA GLU A 367 13.58 -9.49 13.86
C GLU A 367 12.90 -8.27 13.20
N ALA A 368 11.66 -8.02 13.59
CA ALA A 368 10.89 -6.87 13.13
C ALA A 368 11.51 -5.59 13.73
N SER A 369 12.30 -4.88 12.93
CA SER A 369 12.67 -3.50 13.23
C SER A 369 11.48 -2.58 12.89
N ALA A 370 11.18 -1.67 13.83
CA ALA A 370 10.12 -0.68 13.66
C ALA A 370 10.34 0.15 12.38
N PRO A 371 9.28 0.54 11.66
CA PRO A 371 9.41 1.32 10.44
C PRO A 371 9.96 2.72 10.76
N THR A 372 11.25 2.91 10.54
CA THR A 372 11.85 4.24 10.43
C THR A 372 11.30 4.92 9.18
N PHE A 373 10.44 5.92 9.38
CA PHE A 373 10.05 6.89 8.35
C PHE A 373 11.31 7.64 7.89
N LYS A 374 11.94 7.17 6.81
CA LYS A 374 12.87 8.00 6.04
C LYS A 374 12.01 8.89 5.15
N SER A 375 12.09 10.19 5.40
CA SER A 375 11.46 11.21 4.58
C SER A 375 12.10 11.17 3.19
N ASP A 376 11.32 10.81 2.18
CA ASP A 376 11.71 10.76 0.75
C ASP A 376 11.97 12.16 0.13
N TRP A 377 12.54 13.09 0.89
CA TRP A 377 12.99 14.40 0.42
C TRP A 377 14.47 14.43 0.01
N GLU A 378 15.16 13.28 0.00
CA GLU A 378 16.53 13.19 -0.50
C GLU A 378 16.54 13.15 -2.04
N TRP A 379 16.56 14.34 -2.63
CA TRP A 379 16.94 14.52 -4.02
C TRP A 379 18.31 13.89 -4.27
N ARG A 380 18.34 12.85 -5.11
CA ARG A 380 19.58 12.25 -5.61
C ARG A 380 20.39 13.31 -6.37
N ASN A 381 21.37 13.89 -5.69
CA ASN A 381 22.49 14.53 -6.36
C ASN A 381 23.35 13.43 -6.98
N LEU A 382 23.09 13.15 -8.26
CA LEU A 382 24.03 12.43 -9.11
C LEU A 382 25.28 13.29 -9.25
N ALA A 383 26.33 12.88 -8.54
CA ALA A 383 27.68 13.39 -8.73
C ALA A 383 28.17 12.98 -10.14
N ALA A 384 27.95 13.86 -11.10
CA ALA A 384 28.73 13.90 -12.33
C ALA A 384 29.93 14.81 -12.09
N ASN A 385 31.09 14.17 -12.10
CA ASN A 385 32.41 14.75 -12.10
C ASN A 385 32.58 15.51 -13.42
N ASP A 386 32.54 16.84 -13.41
CA ASP A 386 33.28 17.65 -14.38
C ASP A 386 33.43 19.10 -13.92
N LYS A 387 34.67 19.57 -14.04
CA LYS A 387 35.14 20.90 -13.63
C LYS A 387 34.54 21.97 -14.54
N ALA A 388 33.49 22.64 -14.10
CA ALA A 388 33.06 23.92 -14.67
C ALA A 388 32.77 24.91 -13.54
N LYS A 389 33.57 25.99 -13.48
CA LYS A 389 33.26 27.20 -12.71
C LYS A 389 32.04 27.86 -13.36
N THR A 390 30.85 27.56 -12.85
CA THR A 390 29.64 28.33 -13.14
C THR A 390 29.09 28.87 -11.83
N SER A 391 29.19 30.19 -11.69
CA SER A 391 28.55 30.98 -10.64
C SER A 391 27.05 30.74 -10.65
N THR A 392 26.55 30.06 -9.63
CA THR A 392 25.12 29.90 -9.37
C THR A 392 24.54 31.28 -9.01
N PRO A 393 23.52 31.79 -9.70
CA PRO A 393 22.86 33.02 -9.30
C PRO A 393 22.03 32.75 -8.03
N ALA A 394 22.58 33.10 -6.88
CA ALA A 394 21.83 33.11 -5.62
C ALA A 394 20.64 34.08 -5.76
N LEU A 395 19.42 33.57 -5.65
CA LEU A 395 18.21 34.40 -5.60
C LEU A 395 18.32 35.34 -4.38
N PRO A 396 18.29 36.67 -4.56
CA PRO A 396 18.56 37.64 -3.49
C PRO A 396 17.30 37.90 -2.65
N LEU A 397 16.65 36.85 -2.16
CA LEU A 397 15.51 36.96 -1.25
C LEU A 397 16.00 36.70 0.18
N LYS A 398 16.41 37.78 0.85
CA LYS A 398 16.70 37.72 2.30
C LYS A 398 15.37 37.63 3.05
N LEU A 399 15.17 36.54 3.77
CA LEU A 399 14.02 36.34 4.67
C LEU A 399 14.38 36.76 6.09
N ASP A 400 13.40 37.25 6.87
CA ASP A 400 13.55 37.50 8.30
C ASP A 400 13.50 36.20 9.12
N ARG A 401 13.67 36.29 10.44
CA ARG A 401 13.59 35.14 11.36
C ARG A 401 12.21 34.47 11.41
N MET A 402 11.19 35.12 10.84
CA MET A 402 9.82 34.62 10.73
C MET A 402 9.50 34.13 9.31
N GLY A 403 10.49 34.05 8.42
CA GLY A 403 10.35 33.57 7.04
C GLY A 403 9.74 34.58 6.07
N ARG A 404 9.64 35.86 6.40
CA ARG A 404 9.05 36.90 5.53
C ARG A 404 10.14 37.64 4.73
N PRO A 405 9.89 38.00 3.46
CA PRO A 405 10.87 38.72 2.63
C PRO A 405 11.13 40.13 3.19
N LEU A 406 12.41 40.46 3.41
CA LEU A 406 12.85 41.74 3.98
C LEU A 406 12.63 42.95 3.05
N LYS A 407 12.39 42.73 1.76
CA LYS A 407 12.01 43.76 0.80
C LYS A 407 10.68 43.39 0.15
N PRO A 408 9.77 44.36 -0.09
CA PRO A 408 8.52 44.10 -0.79
C PRO A 408 8.82 43.53 -2.17
N VAL A 409 8.36 42.31 -2.41
CA VAL A 409 8.50 41.65 -3.71
C VAL A 409 7.47 42.28 -4.64
N LEU A 410 7.95 43.01 -5.64
CA LEU A 410 7.10 43.52 -6.73
C LEU A 410 6.54 42.33 -7.51
N CYS A 411 5.35 41.86 -7.13
CA CYS A 411 4.58 40.93 -7.93
C CYS A 411 4.23 41.62 -9.24
N GLY A 412 4.89 41.21 -10.32
CA GLY A 412 4.66 41.74 -11.66
C GLY A 412 3.17 41.77 -12.00
N SER A 413 2.71 42.93 -12.46
CA SER A 413 1.34 43.17 -12.92
C SER A 413 0.89 42.07 -13.88
N ARG A 414 -0.17 41.37 -13.51
CA ARG A 414 -0.90 40.37 -14.31
C ARG A 414 -1.14 40.94 -15.73
N MET A 415 -0.41 40.46 -16.73
CA MET A 415 -0.71 40.81 -18.12
C MET A 415 -2.11 40.29 -18.45
N LYS A 416 -3.03 41.20 -18.73
CA LYS A 416 -4.33 40.87 -19.31
C LYS A 416 -4.08 40.34 -20.72
N PHE A 417 -4.33 39.05 -20.93
CA PHE A 417 -4.44 38.50 -22.28
C PHE A 417 -5.70 39.08 -22.92
N ASN A 418 -5.52 40.00 -23.86
CA ASN A 418 -6.58 40.38 -24.78
C ASN A 418 -6.73 39.26 -25.81
N ALA A 419 -7.83 38.50 -25.71
CA ALA A 419 -8.30 37.64 -26.78
C ALA A 419 -8.76 38.52 -27.94
N LYS A 420 -8.11 38.40 -29.11
CA LYS A 420 -8.64 38.94 -30.36
C LYS A 420 -9.48 37.86 -31.04
N SER A 421 -10.72 38.24 -31.34
CA SER A 421 -11.69 37.58 -32.21
C SER A 421 -11.31 37.72 -33.67
#